data_AF-A0A1G2EKC9-F1
#
_entry.id   AF-A0A1G2EKC9-F1
#
_cell.length_a   1.000
_cell.length_b   1.000
_cell.length_c   1.000
_cell.angle_alpha   90.00
_cell.angle_beta   90.00
_cell.angle_gamma   90.00
#
_symmetry.space_group_name_H-M   'P 1'
#
loop_
_entity.id
_entity.type
_entity.pdbx_description
1 polymer ?
#
loop_
_entity_poly.entity_id
_entity_poly.type
_entity_poly.pdbx_seq_one_letter_code
_entity_poly.pdbx_strand_id
1 'polypeptide(L)'
;MVKILGLLDIGMAFMLLARFSGWEIPLGMMIFFLVCLVGKALISLTNFFSWIDLMAVIIFIISGFIVMPSPVLIILVIIMGIKGIVSMF
;
A
#
# COMPACT_ATOMS: atom_id res chain seq x y z
N MET A 1 -1.82 -2.04 19.59
CA MET A 1 -0.64 -1.21 19.22
C MET A 1 -0.29 -1.62 17.80
N VAL A 2 -0.61 -0.88 16.74
CA VAL A 2 -0.51 0.56 16.58
C VAL A 2 -1.59 0.97 15.56
N LYS A 3 -2.67 1.65 15.99
CA LYS A 3 -3.75 2.13 15.11
C LYS A 3 -3.24 3.03 13.97
N ILE A 4 -2.13 3.72 14.22
CA ILE A 4 -1.40 4.53 13.23
C ILE A 4 -0.83 3.68 12.08
N LEU A 5 -0.54 2.39 12.28
CA LEU A 5 -0.09 1.52 11.20
C LEU A 5 -1.23 1.15 10.24
N GLY A 6 -2.48 1.14 10.70
CA GLY A 6 -3.65 0.98 9.82
C GLY A 6 -3.85 2.19 8.91
N LEU A 7 -3.53 3.40 9.40
CA LEU A 7 -3.59 4.64 8.60
C LEU A 7 -2.64 4.59 7.40
N LEU A 8 -1.48 3.94 7.55
CA LEU A 8 -0.52 3.76 6.45
C LEU A 8 -1.08 2.85 5.34
N ASP A 9 -1.78 1.77 5.70
CA ASP A 9 -2.40 0.86 4.72
C ASP A 9 -3.51 1.56 3.94
N ILE A 10 -4.35 2.33 4.64
CA ILE A 10 -5.42 3.12 4.01
C ILE A 10 -4.81 4.18 3.10
N GLY A 11 -3.79 4.90 3.55
CA GLY A 11 -3.12 5.92 2.74
C GLY A 11 -2.51 5.32 1.47
N MET A 12 -1.90 4.14 1.55
CA MET A 12 -1.39 3.44 0.38
C MET A 12 -2.51 2.93 -0.54
N ALA A 13 -3.64 2.48 0.01
CA ALA A 13 -4.82 2.15 -0.79
C ALA A 13 -5.30 3.37 -1.60
N PHE A 14 -5.28 4.57 -1.00
CA PHE A 14 -5.59 5.80 -1.72
C PHE A 14 -4.54 6.15 -2.78
N MET A 15 -3.25 5.88 -2.55
CA MET A 15 -2.21 6.11 -3.57
C MET A 15 -2.35 5.17 -4.75
N LEU A 16 -2.66 3.90 -4.51
CA LEU A 16 -2.95 2.93 -5.57
C LEU A 16 -4.21 3.34 -6.36
N LEU A 17 -5.23 3.86 -5.67
CA LEU A 17 -6.45 4.37 -6.31
C LEU A 17 -6.19 5.64 -7.14
N ALA A 18 -5.42 6.60 -6.60
CA ALA A 18 -5.00 7.80 -7.32
C ALA A 18 -4.21 7.44 -8.59
N ARG A 19 -3.33 6.44 -8.49
CA ARG A 19 -2.58 5.93 -9.64
C ARG A 19 -3.50 5.27 -10.68
N PHE A 20 -4.49 4.49 -10.24
CA PHE A 20 -5.50 3.91 -11.11
C PHE A 20 -6.31 4.99 -11.85
N SER A 21 -6.63 6.11 -11.18
CA SER A 21 -7.32 7.26 -11.78
C SER A 21 -6.41 8.15 -12.65
N GLY A 22 -5.14 7.77 -12.85
CA GLY A 22 -4.17 8.52 -13.66
C GLY A 22 -3.69 9.81 -13.01
N TRP A 23 -3.89 9.99 -11.70
CA TRP A 23 -3.44 11.19 -11.00
C TRP A 23 -1.93 11.13 -10.77
N GLU A 24 -1.27 12.27 -10.94
CA GLU A 24 0.14 12.41 -10.63
C GLU A 24 0.34 12.45 -9.12
N ILE A 25 1.19 11.55 -8.63
CA ILE A 25 1.54 11.46 -7.22
C ILE A 25 2.93 12.07 -7.04
N PRO A 26 3.11 13.04 -6.13
CA PRO A 26 4.42 13.60 -5.84
C PRO A 26 5.41 12.51 -5.41
N LEU A 27 6.61 12.50 -6.00
CA LEU A 27 7.66 11.51 -5.71
C LEU A 27 7.99 11.42 -4.21
N GLY A 28 7.98 12.56 -3.50
CA GLY A 28 8.20 12.59 -2.06
C GLY A 28 7.16 11.81 -1.26
N MET A 29 5.89 11.89 -1.64
CA MET A 29 4.82 11.10 -1.01
C MET A 29 4.99 9.61 -1.33
N MET A 30 5.33 9.25 -2.58
CA MET A 30 5.59 7.86 -2.96
C MET A 30 6.68 7.23 -2.11
N ILE A 31 7.82 7.92 -2.00
CA ILE A 31 8.98 7.43 -1.23
C ILE A 31 8.61 7.30 0.26
N PHE A 32 7.90 8.28 0.81
CA PHE A 32 7.46 8.24 2.22
C PHE A 32 6.62 6.99 2.51
N PHE A 33 5.56 6.75 1.73
CA PHE A 33 4.69 5.59 1.94
C PHE A 33 5.40 4.26 1.70
N LEU A 34 6.28 4.19 0.70
CA LEU A 34 7.12 3.01 0.46
C LEU A 34 7.99 2.69 1.67
N VAL A 35 8.73 3.67 2.19
CA VAL A 35 9.61 3.48 3.36
C VAL A 35 8.79 3.09 4.59
N CYS A 36 7.65 3.75 4.83
CA CYS A 36 6.79 3.43 5.96
C CYS A 36 6.22 2.01 5.88
N LEU A 37 5.79 1.54 4.70
CA LEU A 37 5.28 0.18 4.52
C LEU A 37 6.37 -0.87 4.63
N VAL A 38 7.56 -0.62 4.07
CA VAL A 38 8.70 -1.52 4.24
C VAL A 38 9.08 -1.60 5.71
N GLY A 39 9.18 -0.47 6.41
CA GLY A 39 9.45 -0.45 7.85
C GLY A 39 8.40 -1.24 8.65
N LYS A 40 7.12 -1.08 8.32
CA LYS A 40 6.02 -1.84 8.93
C LYS A 40 6.11 -3.34 8.63
N ALA A 41 6.43 -3.73 7.39
CA ALA A 41 6.60 -5.12 7.02
C ALA A 41 7.77 -5.76 7.78
N LEU A 42 8.90 -5.04 7.92
CA LEU A 42 10.06 -5.50 8.67
C LEU A 42 9.76 -5.69 10.17
N ILE A 43 9.01 -4.79 10.79
CA ILE A 43 8.60 -4.90 12.20
C ILE A 43 7.66 -6.09 12.43
N SER A 44 6.92 -6.52 11.40
CA SER A 44 5.90 -7.58 11.50
C SER A 44 6.18 -8.80 10.63
N LEU A 45 7.45 -9.08 10.30
CA LEU A 45 7.89 -10.16 9.41
C LEU A 45 7.31 -11.55 9.73
N THR A 46 6.96 -11.81 10.99
CA THR A 46 6.35 -13.07 11.45
C THR A 46 4.84 -13.17 11.21
N ASN A 47 4.17 -12.07 10.86
CA ASN A 47 2.72 -12.04 10.60
C ASN A 47 2.42 -12.25 9.12
N PHE A 48 1.44 -13.10 8.82
CA PHE A 48 0.93 -13.33 7.46
C PHE A 48 0.55 -12.02 6.74
N PHE A 49 0.06 -11.04 7.49
CA PHE A 49 -0.31 -9.73 6.96
C PHE A 49 0.88 -8.89 6.45
N SER A 50 2.12 -9.13 6.89
CA SER A 50 3.29 -8.37 6.41
C SER A 50 3.63 -8.64 4.94
N TRP A 51 3.31 -9.84 4.45
CA TRP A 51 3.49 -10.23 3.05
C TRP A 51 2.61 -9.41 2.11
N ILE A 52 1.43 -9.01 2.57
CA ILE A 52 0.51 -8.13 1.83
C ILE A 52 1.11 -6.72 1.72
N ASP A 53 1.79 -6.22 2.76
CA ASP A 53 2.46 -4.90 2.71
C ASP A 53 3.60 -4.89 1.69
N LEU A 54 4.43 -5.94 1.70
CA LEU A 54 5.51 -6.11 0.73
C LEU A 54 4.98 -6.26 -0.71
N MET A 55 3.92 -7.03 -0.91
CA MET A 55 3.26 -7.14 -2.21
C MET A 55 2.73 -5.79 -2.70
N ALA A 56 2.12 -4.99 -1.83
CA ALA A 56 1.64 -3.65 -2.19
C ALA A 56 2.76 -2.70 -2.57
N VAL A 57 3.87 -2.73 -1.83
CA VAL A 57 5.09 -1.98 -2.16
C VAL A 57 5.63 -2.37 -3.54
N ILE A 58 5.80 -3.67 -3.80
CA ILE A 58 6.33 -4.17 -5.07
C ILE A 58 5.43 -3.77 -6.23
N ILE A 59 4.13 -3.97 -6.09
CA ILE A 59 3.14 -3.65 -7.14
C ILE A 59 3.10 -2.15 -7.42
N PHE A 60 3.19 -1.33 -6.38
CA PHE A 60 3.25 0.12 -6.54
C PHE A 60 4.51 0.58 -7.28
N ILE A 61 5.68 0.02 -6.95
CA ILE A 61 6.93 0.29 -7.67
C ILE A 61 6.78 -0.13 -9.15
N ILE A 62 6.28 -1.34 -9.41
CA ILE A 62 6.08 -1.84 -10.78
C ILE A 62 5.11 -0.94 -11.56
N SER A 63 4.02 -0.47 -10.94
CA SER A 63 3.07 0.47 -11.54
C SER A 63 3.69 1.84 -11.87
N GLY A 64 4.86 2.15 -11.31
CA GLY A 64 5.66 3.31 -11.64
C GLY A 64 6.34 3.20 -13.00
N PHE A 65 6.71 1.98 -13.42
CA PHE A 65 7.48 1.71 -14.64
C PHE A 65 6.66 1.07 -15.76
N ILE A 66 5.63 0.30 -15.42
CA ILE A 66 4.82 -0.49 -16.36
C ILE A 66 3.34 -0.16 -16.13
N VAL A 67 2.58 0.00 -17.22
CA VAL A 67 1.13 0.09 -17.17
C VAL A 67 0.57 -1.24 -16.67
N MET A 68 0.19 -1.28 -15.40
CA MET A 68 -0.35 -2.50 -14.80
C MET A 68 -1.78 -2.77 -15.26
N PRO A 69 -2.21 -4.05 -15.32
CA PRO A 69 -3.60 -4.38 -15.59
C PRO A 69 -4.52 -3.79 -14.51
N SER A 70 -5.47 -2.96 -14.93
CA SER A 70 -6.47 -2.30 -14.09
C SER A 70 -7.10 -3.18 -12.99
N PRO A 71 -7.45 -4.46 -13.24
CA PRO A 71 -8.08 -5.29 -12.21
C PRO A 71 -7.16 -5.61 -11.02
N VAL A 72 -5.85 -5.74 -11.26
CA VAL A 72 -4.87 -6.09 -10.21
C VAL A 72 -4.73 -4.96 -9.20
N LEU A 73 -4.68 -3.71 -9.68
CA LEU A 73 -4.62 -2.53 -8.83
C LEU A 73 -5.88 -2.38 -7.97
N ILE A 74 -7.07 -2.59 -8.55
CA ILE A 74 -8.35 -2.49 -7.82
C ILE A 74 -8.45 -3.54 -6.72
N ILE A 75 -8.09 -4.79 -7.02
CA ILE A 75 -8.08 -5.86 -6.01
C ILE A 75 -7.14 -5.49 -4.86
N LEU A 76 -5.97 -4.96 -5.17
CA LEU A 76 -5.01 -4.54 -4.14
C LEU A 76 -5.53 -3.40 -3.27
N VAL A 77 -6.15 -2.38 -3.87
CA VAL A 77 -6.78 -1.26 -3.16
C VAL A 77 -7.80 -1.80 -2.16
N ILE A 78 -8.65 -2.74 -2.58
CA ILE A 78 -9.68 -3.33 -1.71
C ILE A 78 -9.03 -4.10 -0.56
N ILE A 79 -8.07 -4.97 -0.83
CA ILE A 79 -7.38 -5.77 0.19
C ILE A 79 -6.67 -4.87 1.21
N MET A 80 -5.94 -3.86 0.73
CA MET A 80 -5.24 -2.87 1.54
C MET A 80 -6.20 -2.03 2.38
N GLY A 81 -7.32 -1.58 1.79
CA GLY A 81 -8.35 -0.82 2.48
C GLY A 81 -8.98 -1.62 3.61
N ILE A 82 -9.40 -2.85 3.34
CA ILE A 82 -9.98 -3.75 4.37
C ILE A 82 -8.96 -4.01 5.47
N LYS A 83 -7.72 -4.36 5.11
CA LYS A 83 -6.65 -4.60 6.08
C LYS A 83 -6.37 -3.37 6.94
N GLY A 84 -6.34 -2.19 6.34
CA GLY A 84 -6.14 -0.93 7.06
C GLY A 84 -7.25 -0.66 8.06
N ILE A 85 -8.51 -0.87 7.67
CA ILE A 85 -9.67 -0.76 8.56
C ILE A 85 -9.56 -1.76 9.71
N VAL A 86 -9.29 -3.05 9.43
CA VAL A 86 -9.13 -4.08 10.46
C VAL A 86 -7.99 -3.76 11.43
N SER A 87 -6.91 -3.14 10.95
CA SER A 87 -5.76 -2.75 11.78
C SER A 87 -6.03 -1.54 12.69
N MET A 88 -7.15 -0.83 12.50
CA MET A 88 -7.55 0.33 13.32
C MET A 88 -8.47 -0.03 14.49
N PHE A 89 -9.24 -1.11 14.39
CA PHE A 89 -10.13 -1.62 15.43
C PHE A 89 -9.37 -2.51 16.41
#